data_AF-A0A970T3A5-F1
#
_entry.id   AF-A0A970T3A5-F1
#
_cell.length_a   1.000
_cell.length_b   1.000
_cell.length_c   1.000
_cell.angle_alpha   90.00
_cell.angle_beta   90.00
_cell.angle_gamma   90.00
#
_symmetry.space_group_name_H-M   'P 1'
#
loop_
_entity.id
_entity.type
_entity.pdbx_description
1 polymer ?
#
loop_
_entity_poly.entity_id
_entity_poly.type
_entity_poly.pdbx_seq_one_letter_code
_entity_poly.pdbx_strand_id
1 'polypeptide(L)' 'MFALLKKEIVNGTNFKTREEARQSVFEYIYEFYNPSRKQEELGHLSPNEFVLSLQEQVL' A
#
# COMPACT_ATOMS: atom_id res chain seq x y z
N MET A 1 6.74 -7.73 2.27
CA MET A 1 7.18 -6.43 1.72
C MET A 1 8.05 -6.60 0.47
N PHE A 2 9.32 -7.03 0.57
CA PHE A 2 10.26 -6.95 -0.57
C PHE A 2 9.92 -7.88 -1.76
N ALA A 3 9.37 -9.07 -1.51
CA ALA A 3 8.96 -10.01 -2.55
C ALA A 3 7.75 -9.51 -3.37
N LEU A 4 6.79 -8.84 -2.71
CA LEU A 4 5.62 -8.24 -3.35
C LEU A 4 6.03 -7.06 -4.25
N LEU A 5 6.89 -6.17 -3.74
CA LEU A 5 7.46 -5.07 -4.52
C LEU A 5 8.13 -5.55 -5.82
N LYS A 6 8.96 -6.60 -5.74
CA LYS A 6 9.58 -7.16 -6.95
C LYS A 6 8.54 -7.74 -7.92
N LYS A 7 7.54 -8.46 -7.41
CA LYS A 7 6.53 -9.13 -8.23
C LYS A 7 5.60 -8.13 -8.92
N GLU A 8 5.12 -7.13 -8.20
CA GLU A 8 4.05 -6.24 -8.66
C GLU A 8 4.57 -4.98 -9.36
N ILE A 9 5.77 -4.50 -9.01
CA ILE A 9 6.33 -3.28 -9.59
C ILE A 9 7.47 -3.58 -10.57
N VAL A 10 8.42 -4.45 -10.17
CA VAL A 10 9.69 -4.60 -10.90
C VAL A 10 9.58 -5.61 -12.04
N ASN A 11 8.91 -6.74 -11.84
CA ASN A 11 8.88 -7.84 -12.81
C ASN A 11 7.99 -7.58 -14.03
N GLY A 12 7.24 -6.48 -14.08
CA GLY A 12 6.35 -6.11 -15.18
C GLY A 12 6.62 -4.73 -15.80
N THR A 13 7.54 -3.95 -15.23
CA THR A 13 7.73 -2.54 -15.60
C THR A 13 9.17 -2.27 -15.99
N ASN A 14 9.38 -1.82 -17.23
CA ASN A 14 10.69 -1.31 -17.66
C ASN A 14 10.80 0.18 -17.34
N PHE A 15 11.44 0.50 -16.22
CA PHE A 15 11.74 1.88 -15.85
C PHE A 15 12.85 2.43 -16.75
N LYS A 16 12.62 3.59 -17.35
CA LYS A 16 13.61 4.30 -18.17
C LYS A 16 14.69 4.94 -17.31
N THR A 17 14.33 5.32 -16.07
CA THR A 17 15.25 5.95 -15.13
C THR A 17 15.09 5.41 -13.72
N ARG A 18 16.12 5.58 -12.89
CA ARG A 18 16.06 5.22 -11.47
C ARG A 18 15.04 6.05 -10.69
N GLU A 19 14.83 7.31 -11.07
CA GLU A 19 13.83 8.18 -10.42
C GLU A 19 12.40 7.71 -10.69
N GLU A 20 12.12 7.24 -11.90
CA GLU A 20 10.82 6.65 -12.25
C GLU A 20 10.52 5.39 -11.42
N ALA A 21 11.53 4.52 -11.26
CA ALA A 21 11.43 3.35 -10.40
C ALA A 21 11.19 3.75 -8.93
N ARG A 22 11.91 4.77 -8.44
CA ARG A 22 11.76 5.28 -7.08
C ARG A 22 10.37 5.84 -6.84
N GLN A 23 9.85 6.62 -7.78
CA GLN A 23 8.51 7.19 -7.71
C GLN A 23 7.44 6.10 -7.70
N SER A 24 7.55 5.11 -8.58
CA SER A 24 6.60 3.99 -8.65
C SER A 24 6.58 3.16 -7.36
N VAL A 25 7.74 2.93 -6.75
CA VAL A 25 7.83 2.28 -5.42
C VAL A 25 7.20 3.14 -4.34
N PHE A 26 7.43 4.45 -4.36
CA PHE A 26 6.83 5.38 -3.40
C PHE A 26 5.31 5.36 -3.50
N GLU A 27 4.74 5.55 -4.69
CA GLU A 27 3.30 5.52 -4.95
C GLU A 27 2.68 4.21 -4.48
N TYR A 28 3.26 3.07 -4.85
CA TYR A 28 2.75 1.78 -4.38
C TYR A 28 2.74 1.66 -2.86
N ILE A 29 3.80 2.09 -2.17
CA ILE A 29 3.87 1.99 -0.71
C ILE A 29 2.82 2.87 -0.04
N TYR A 30 2.68 4.11 -0.50
CA TYR A 30 1.85 5.13 0.15
C TYR A 30 0.39 5.09 -0.26
N GLU A 31 0.10 4.87 -1.53
CA GLU A 31 -1.27 4.90 -2.05
C GLU A 31 -1.96 3.54 -1.96
N PHE A 32 -1.19 2.45 -1.99
CA PHE A 32 -1.75 1.10 -2.03
C PHE A 32 -1.39 0.26 -0.81
N TYR A 33 -0.11 -0.07 -0.63
CA TYR A 33 0.31 -1.11 0.30
C TYR A 33 0.03 -0.74 1.76
N ASN A 34 0.56 0.39 2.26
CA ASN A 34 0.36 0.78 3.65
C ASN A 34 -1.12 1.04 4.00
N PRO A 35 -1.90 1.80 3.20
CA PRO A 35 -3.30 2.08 3.57
C PRO A 35 -4.22 0.87 3.44
N SER A 36 -3.88 -0.14 2.62
CA SER A 36 -4.70 -1.34 2.40
C SER A 36 -4.21 -2.57 3.16
N ARG A 37 -3.01 -2.53 3.77
CA ARG A 37 -2.46 -3.65 4.53
C ARG A 37 -3.16 -3.76 5.87
N LYS A 38 -3.68 -4.95 6.17
CA LYS A 38 -4.23 -5.30 7.48
C LYS A 38 -3.15 -5.32 8.56
N GLN A 39 -3.48 -4.73 9.71
CA GLN A 39 -2.58 -4.59 10.85
C GLN A 39 -3.25 -5.20 12.08
N GLU A 40 -2.48 -5.98 12.85
CA GLU A 40 -2.98 -6.65 14.05
C GLU A 40 -3.38 -5.62 15.11
N GLU A 41 -2.63 -4.52 15.20
CA GLU A 41 -2.87 -3.40 16.12
C GLU A 41 -4.20 -2.67 15.83
N LEU A 42 -4.74 -2.80 14.62
CA LEU A 42 -6.04 -2.27 14.21
C LEU A 42 -7.16 -3.33 14.24
N GLY A 43 -6.94 -4.45 14.94
CA GLY A 43 -7.92 -5.54 15.01
C GLY A 43 -8.04 -6.31 13.69
N HIS A 44 -6.93 -6.48 12.98
CA HIS A 44 -6.87 -7.07 11.63
C HIS A 44 -7.60 -6.26 10.55
N LEU A 45 -7.81 -4.97 10.78
CA LEU A 45 -8.24 -4.01 9.77
C LEU A 45 -7.02 -3.32 9.14
N SER A 46 -7.17 -2.88 7.89
CA SER A 46 -6.28 -1.90 7.30
C SER A 46 -6.61 -0.49 7.81
N PRO A 47 -5.68 0.48 7.69
CA PRO A 47 -5.97 1.87 8.03
C PRO A 47 -7.25 2.41 7.37
N ASN A 48 -7.47 2.10 6.09
CA ASN A 48 -8.70 2.51 5.39
C ASN A 48 -9.95 1.86 5.98
N GLU A 49 -9.94 0.55 6.20
CA GLU A 49 -11.06 -0.17 6.82
C GLU A 49 -11.33 0.32 8.24
N PHE A 50 -10.28 0.61 9.01
CA PHE A 50 -10.40 1.13 10.37
C PHE A 50 -11.08 2.50 10.38
N VAL A 51 -10.65 3.44 9.54
CA VAL A 51 -11.28 4.76 9.43
C VAL A 51 -12.74 4.66 9.00
N LEU A 52 -13.07 3.79 8.04
CA LEU A 52 -14.45 3.54 7.64
C LEU A 52 -15.30 2.99 8.79
N SER A 53 -14.77 2.03 9.56
CA SER A 53 -15.47 1.46 10.71
C SER A 53 -15.76 2.49 11.80
N LEU A 54 -14.87 3.47 11.99
CA LEU A 54 -15.09 4.58 12.92
C LEU A 54 -16.19 5.52 12.42
N GLN A 55 -16.31 5.74 11.11
CA GLN A 55 -17.37 6.58 10.53
C GLN A 55 -18.74 5.92 10.66
N GLU A 56 -18.83 4.60 10.47
CA GLU A 56 -20.07 3.84 10.63
C GLU A 56 -20.57 3.80 12.08
N GLN A 57 -19.66 3.83 13.06
CA GLN A 57 -20.02 3.86 14.49
C GLN A 57 -20.52 5.24 14.96
N VAL A 58 -20.27 6.30 14.19
CA VAL A 58 -20.68 7.67 14.51
C VAL A 58 -22.06 8.01 13.91
N LEU A 59 -22.61 7.13 13.07
CA LEU A 59 -23.96 7.19 12.49
C LEU A 59 -24.96 6.35 13.31
#